data_AF-A0A4Q4W5X8-F1
#
_entry.id   AF-A0A4Q4W5X8-F1
#
_cell.length_a   1.000
_cell.length_b   1.000
_cell.length_c   1.000
_cell.angle_alpha   90.00
_cell.angle_beta   90.00
_cell.angle_gamma   90.00
#
_symmetry.space_group_name_H-M   'P 1'
#
loop_
_entity.id
_entity.type
_entity.pdbx_description
1 polymer ?
#
loop_
_entity_poly.entity_id
_entity_poly.type
_entity_poly.pdbx_seq_one_letter_code
_entity_poly.pdbx_strand_id
1 'polypeptide(L)'
;MPVQKLFANPSIAAWIEECDFVLYQRMMRIISSLTLQVVPKPVLDTLRNISERLIPHIRESFQGQPRHVVQAKEAPATIFAGLLDRALRVNLTAHAAANMLSNPANRDMMYLDWITMVRIRKVAESVPTRAMDDVVNLLLNEIRDLLDPQNVPWEIECLTLYGDVLLRNGRSSNDSASDDTSAQNVLDRWVIFLRSLTTRFPYATPADVVWCVQRVGTEVMRDITIAQGKSFGSWWVTKCWIDEMISFLAEQGGFIQSRSSAPAARDLPKSSVVANQDASRQSSRLSSGSDELNVSKASQPQPDRAPFPNQLDPAQQDPLHDDSAIGIRTPEEEFPMDKFEFQQDRGQDLQLGLDQSLQ
;
A
#
# COMPACT_ATOMS: atom_id res chain seq x y z
N MET A 1 44.33 -18.85 17.20
CA MET A 1 43.18 -19.77 16.94
C MET A 1 43.04 -20.01 15.43
N PRO A 2 43.16 -21.25 14.93
CA PRO A 2 43.12 -21.55 13.49
C PRO A 2 41.77 -21.21 12.81
N VAL A 3 40.66 -21.32 13.54
CA VAL A 3 39.31 -21.10 12.99
C VAL A 3 39.03 -19.63 12.64
N GLN A 4 39.59 -18.67 13.38
CA GLN A 4 39.44 -17.24 13.06
C GLN A 4 40.10 -16.87 11.73
N LYS A 5 41.12 -17.61 11.28
CA LYS A 5 41.73 -17.40 9.97
C LYS A 5 40.78 -17.75 8.82
N LEU A 6 39.76 -18.59 9.06
CA LEU A 6 38.80 -18.98 8.04
C LEU A 6 37.92 -17.79 7.62
N PHE A 7 37.55 -16.93 8.57
CA PHE A 7 36.83 -15.68 8.31
C PHE A 7 37.63 -14.65 7.53
N ALA A 8 38.95 -14.82 7.40
CA ALA A 8 39.75 -13.95 6.54
C ALA A 8 39.56 -14.27 5.05
N ASN A 9 39.10 -15.48 4.69
CA ASN A 9 38.90 -15.89 3.30
C ASN A 9 37.51 -15.46 2.80
N PRO A 10 37.41 -14.55 1.81
CA PRO A 10 36.12 -14.07 1.28
C PRO A 10 35.18 -15.17 0.77
N SER A 11 35.71 -16.32 0.35
CA SER A 11 34.89 -17.41 -0.19
C SER A 11 33.90 -18.00 0.82
N ILE A 12 34.11 -17.78 2.13
CA ILE A 12 33.19 -18.26 3.16
C ILE A 12 31.92 -17.40 3.28
N ALA A 13 31.94 -16.16 2.77
CA ALA A 13 30.82 -15.21 2.92
C ALA A 13 29.50 -15.78 2.40
N ALA A 14 29.50 -16.40 1.22
CA ALA A 14 28.29 -16.99 0.63
C ALA A 14 27.72 -18.12 1.49
N TRP A 15 28.58 -18.96 2.09
CA TRP A 15 28.13 -20.03 2.97
C TRP A 15 27.55 -19.49 4.29
N ILE A 16 28.15 -18.45 4.86
CA ILE A 16 27.63 -17.75 6.05
C ILE A 16 26.23 -17.18 5.77
N GLU A 17 26.09 -16.52 4.62
CA GLU A 17 24.83 -15.93 4.19
C GLU A 17 23.74 -16.99 4.00
N GLU A 18 24.02 -18.09 3.29
CA GLU A 18 23.07 -19.19 3.09
C GLU A 18 22.61 -19.81 4.42
N CYS A 19 23.52 -19.99 5.38
CA CYS A 19 23.16 -20.52 6.71
C CYS A 19 22.14 -19.63 7.41
N ASP A 20 22.32 -18.31 7.35
CA ASP A 20 21.39 -17.35 7.94
C ASP A 20 20.07 -17.30 7.19
N PHE A 21 20.06 -17.41 5.85
CA PHE A 21 18.82 -17.56 5.09
C PHE A 21 18.02 -18.78 5.54
N VAL A 22 18.64 -19.95 5.68
CA VAL A 22 17.95 -21.17 6.13
C VAL A 22 17.31 -20.96 7.51
N LEU A 23 18.05 -20.36 8.45
CA LEU A 23 17.56 -20.04 9.78
C LEU A 23 16.36 -19.08 9.73
N TYR A 24 16.53 -17.93 9.09
CA TYR A 24 15.51 -16.89 9.06
C TYR A 24 14.27 -17.31 8.26
N GLN A 25 14.42 -18.09 7.18
CA GLN A 25 13.29 -18.69 6.47
C GLN A 25 12.52 -19.67 7.35
N ARG A 26 13.19 -20.43 8.22
CA ARG A 26 12.51 -21.32 9.17
C ARG A 26 11.73 -20.52 10.21
N MET A 27 12.34 -19.47 10.76
CA MET A 27 11.67 -18.57 11.69
C MET A 27 10.45 -17.89 11.04
N MET A 28 10.59 -17.39 9.81
CA MET A 28 9.52 -16.71 9.09
C MET A 28 8.33 -17.62 8.81
N ARG A 29 8.53 -18.92 8.52
CA ARG A 29 7.41 -19.87 8.39
C ARG A 29 6.60 -19.98 9.68
N ILE A 30 7.26 -19.98 10.84
CA ILE A 30 6.59 -20.01 12.14
C ILE A 30 5.81 -18.70 12.35
N ILE A 31 6.47 -17.56 12.17
CA ILE A 31 5.86 -16.23 12.35
C ILE A 31 4.67 -16.02 11.42
N SER A 32 4.72 -16.53 10.19
CA SER A 32 3.63 -16.37 9.22
C SER A 32 2.30 -16.99 9.65
N SER A 33 2.32 -17.97 10.56
CA SER A 33 1.09 -18.52 11.14
C SER A 33 0.39 -17.58 12.12
N LEU A 34 1.11 -16.56 12.62
CA LEU A 34 0.63 -15.63 13.62
C LEU A 34 -0.08 -14.40 13.02
N THR A 35 0.03 -14.17 11.71
CA THR A 35 -0.42 -12.89 11.10
C THR A 35 -1.92 -12.63 11.20
N LEU A 36 -2.74 -13.67 11.37
CA LEU A 36 -4.20 -13.54 11.58
C LEU A 36 -4.64 -13.94 12.98
N GLN A 37 -3.72 -14.38 13.84
CA GLN A 37 -4.04 -14.85 15.19
C GLN A 37 -4.02 -13.71 16.19
N VAL A 38 -4.80 -13.84 17.27
CA VAL A 38 -4.66 -12.95 18.43
C VAL A 38 -3.36 -13.29 19.15
N VAL A 39 -2.37 -12.42 19.03
CA VAL A 39 -1.05 -12.61 19.62
C VAL A 39 -0.94 -11.81 20.94
N PRO A 40 -0.53 -12.44 22.05
CA PRO A 40 -0.32 -11.72 23.31
C PRO A 40 0.70 -10.59 23.17
N LYS A 41 0.42 -9.45 23.81
CA LYS A 41 1.27 -8.26 23.78
C LYS A 41 2.77 -8.53 24.07
N PRO A 42 3.15 -9.36 25.08
CA PRO A 42 4.56 -9.67 25.31
C PRO A 42 5.27 -10.32 24.12
N VAL A 43 4.56 -11.13 23.35
CA VAL A 43 5.10 -11.77 22.14
C VAL A 43 5.28 -10.73 21.04
N LEU A 44 4.29 -9.87 20.82
CA LEU A 44 4.39 -8.77 19.85
C LEU A 44 5.54 -7.82 20.17
N ASP A 45 5.69 -7.43 21.44
CA ASP A 45 6.77 -6.55 21.89
C ASP A 45 8.15 -7.21 21.70
N THR A 46 8.25 -8.52 21.93
CA THR A 46 9.47 -9.29 21.68
C THR A 46 9.82 -9.34 20.20
N LEU A 47 8.85 -9.63 19.34
CA LEU A 47 9.05 -9.67 17.88
C LEU A 47 9.45 -8.29 17.34
N ARG A 48 8.82 -7.21 17.84
CA ARG A 48 9.19 -5.83 17.48
C ARG A 48 10.62 -5.49 17.90
N ASN A 49 11.01 -5.87 19.11
CA ASN A 49 12.38 -5.67 19.57
C ASN A 49 13.39 -6.42 18.68
N ILE A 50 13.05 -7.64 18.22
CA ILE A 50 13.89 -8.38 17.26
C ILE A 50 13.98 -7.62 15.93
N SER A 51 12.88 -7.15 15.35
CA SER A 51 12.92 -6.43 14.06
C SER A 51 13.75 -5.14 14.13
N GLU A 52 13.75 -4.46 15.28
CA GLU A 52 14.49 -3.20 15.46
C GLU A 52 15.97 -3.42 15.83
N ARG A 53 16.27 -4.43 16.66
CA ARG A 53 17.61 -4.57 17.27
C ARG A 53 18.49 -5.65 16.66
N LEU A 54 17.96 -6.52 15.79
CA LEU A 54 18.75 -7.61 15.21
C LEU A 54 20.00 -7.12 14.46
N ILE A 55 19.87 -6.10 13.59
CA ILE A 55 21.00 -5.59 12.81
C ILE A 55 22.06 -4.92 13.71
N PRO A 56 21.72 -3.97 14.61
CA PRO A 56 22.68 -3.43 15.57
C PRO A 56 23.39 -4.49 16.40
N HIS A 57 22.65 -5.52 16.87
CA HIS A 57 23.22 -6.59 17.67
C HIS A 57 24.21 -7.45 16.88
N ILE A 58 23.94 -7.73 15.59
CA ILE A 58 24.89 -8.42 14.71
C ILE A 58 26.17 -7.59 14.54
N ARG A 59 26.05 -6.28 14.31
CA ARG A 59 27.22 -5.39 14.15
C ARG A 59 28.14 -5.40 15.36
N GLU A 60 27.57 -5.31 16.55
CA GLU A 60 28.31 -5.36 17.80
C GLU A 60 28.94 -6.74 18.01
N SER A 61 28.18 -7.82 17.81
CA SER A 61 28.65 -9.19 18.02
C SER A 61 29.77 -9.61 17.07
N PHE A 62 29.81 -9.04 15.86
CA PHE A 62 30.83 -9.31 14.85
C PHE A 62 31.87 -8.18 14.75
N GLN A 63 31.98 -7.32 15.76
CA GLN A 63 32.99 -6.26 15.78
C GLN A 63 34.39 -6.85 15.65
N GLY A 64 35.22 -6.24 14.79
CA GLY A 64 36.59 -6.70 14.50
C GLY A 64 36.68 -7.85 13.50
N GLN A 65 35.56 -8.37 12.98
CA GLN A 65 35.58 -9.35 11.89
C GLN A 65 35.75 -8.69 10.52
N PRO A 66 36.23 -9.42 9.50
CA PRO A 66 36.32 -8.91 8.13
C PRO A 66 34.97 -8.46 7.57
N ARG A 67 34.97 -7.36 6.80
CA ARG A 67 33.74 -6.73 6.28
C ARG A 67 32.83 -7.70 5.52
N HIS A 68 33.40 -8.62 4.74
CA HIS A 68 32.60 -9.59 3.97
C HIS A 68 31.84 -10.57 4.88
N VAL A 69 32.35 -10.88 6.07
CA VAL A 69 31.65 -11.70 7.08
C VAL A 69 30.50 -10.90 7.70
N VAL A 70 30.77 -9.66 8.10
CA VAL A 70 29.73 -8.78 8.70
C VAL A 70 28.59 -8.55 7.70
N GLN A 71 28.91 -8.26 6.43
CA GLN A 71 27.90 -8.09 5.38
C GLN A 71 27.09 -9.37 5.12
N ALA A 72 27.74 -10.54 5.08
CA ALA A 72 27.07 -11.82 4.91
C ALA A 72 26.08 -12.14 6.04
N LYS A 73 26.34 -11.67 7.26
CA LYS A 73 25.42 -11.77 8.40
C LYS A 73 24.30 -10.73 8.35
N GLU A 74 24.65 -9.48 8.04
CA GLU A 74 23.69 -8.36 8.04
C GLU A 74 22.64 -8.46 6.93
N ALA A 75 23.03 -8.89 5.72
CA ALA A 75 22.15 -8.86 4.57
C ALA A 75 20.88 -9.73 4.73
N PRO A 76 20.96 -11.03 5.04
CA PRO A 76 19.78 -11.85 5.28
C PRO A 76 19.00 -11.41 6.53
N ALA A 77 19.70 -10.95 7.58
CA ALA A 77 19.08 -10.43 8.79
C ALA A 77 18.25 -9.16 8.54
N THR A 78 18.71 -8.28 7.65
CA THR A 78 18.00 -7.06 7.27
C THR A 78 16.69 -7.38 6.57
N ILE A 79 16.71 -8.31 5.61
CA ILE A 79 15.50 -8.75 4.90
C ILE A 79 14.53 -9.41 5.88
N PHE A 80 15.02 -10.30 6.74
CA PHE A 80 14.21 -10.95 7.77
C PHE A 80 13.57 -9.96 8.75
N ALA A 81 14.35 -8.99 9.25
CA ALA A 81 13.87 -7.97 10.18
C ALA A 81 12.76 -7.10 9.54
N GLY A 82 12.93 -6.70 8.26
CA GLY A 82 11.90 -5.97 7.53
C GLY A 82 10.62 -6.78 7.31
N LEU A 83 10.76 -8.08 7.01
CA LEU A 83 9.60 -8.99 6.92
C LEU A 83 8.90 -9.20 8.26
N LEU A 84 9.67 -9.24 9.35
CA LEU A 84 9.13 -9.36 10.70
C LEU A 84 8.33 -8.11 11.08
N ASP A 85 8.85 -6.91 10.83
CA ASP A 85 8.11 -5.66 11.00
C ASP A 85 6.79 -5.70 10.22
N ARG A 86 6.85 -6.09 8.95
CA ARG A 86 5.65 -6.19 8.11
C ARG A 86 4.64 -7.21 8.64
N ALA A 87 5.08 -8.37 9.09
CA ALA A 87 4.19 -9.37 9.69
C ALA A 87 3.45 -8.81 10.92
N LEU A 88 4.10 -7.96 11.73
CA LEU A 88 3.49 -7.28 12.86
C LEU A 88 2.46 -6.23 12.42
N ARG A 89 2.75 -5.45 11.36
CA ARG A 89 1.79 -4.51 10.78
C ARG A 89 0.57 -5.21 10.20
N VAL A 90 0.76 -6.33 9.50
CA VAL A 90 -0.32 -7.20 9.02
C VAL A 90 -1.18 -7.67 10.19
N ASN A 91 -0.59 -8.15 11.28
CA ASN A 91 -1.33 -8.61 12.46
C ASN A 91 -2.16 -7.47 13.10
N LEU A 92 -1.57 -6.30 13.31
CA LEU A 92 -2.26 -5.16 13.89
C LEU A 92 -3.43 -4.68 13.02
N THR A 93 -3.21 -4.56 11.71
CA THR A 93 -4.25 -4.15 10.77
C THR A 93 -5.32 -5.23 10.57
N ALA A 94 -4.96 -6.52 10.66
CA ALA A 94 -5.90 -7.63 10.62
C ALA A 94 -6.90 -7.57 11.77
N HIS A 95 -6.43 -7.27 12.99
CA HIS A 95 -7.34 -7.11 14.13
C HIS A 95 -8.31 -5.94 13.95
N ALA A 96 -7.83 -4.81 13.43
CA ALA A 96 -8.71 -3.68 13.12
C ALA A 96 -9.74 -4.04 12.03
N ALA A 97 -9.31 -4.71 10.96
CA ALA A 97 -10.20 -5.17 9.89
C ALA A 97 -11.21 -6.22 10.37
N ALA A 98 -10.79 -7.16 11.24
CA ALA A 98 -11.68 -8.16 11.84
C ALA A 98 -12.82 -7.51 12.63
N ASN A 99 -12.54 -6.44 13.38
CA ASN A 99 -13.59 -5.71 14.10
C ASN A 99 -14.61 -5.08 13.16
N MET A 100 -14.18 -4.61 11.98
CA MET A 100 -15.10 -4.06 10.98
C MET A 100 -15.89 -5.17 10.29
N LEU A 101 -15.21 -6.21 9.81
CA LEU A 101 -15.77 -7.28 8.99
C LEU A 101 -16.56 -8.32 9.81
N SER A 102 -16.37 -8.42 11.12
CA SER A 102 -17.16 -9.33 11.96
C SER A 102 -18.64 -8.90 12.05
N ASN A 103 -18.91 -7.60 12.00
CA ASN A 103 -20.25 -7.04 12.10
C ASN A 103 -21.01 -7.16 10.76
N PRO A 104 -22.10 -7.94 10.66
CA PRO A 104 -22.88 -8.06 9.43
C PRO A 104 -23.40 -6.74 8.89
N ALA A 105 -23.81 -5.80 9.76
CA ALA A 105 -24.31 -4.50 9.32
C ALA A 105 -23.24 -3.66 8.60
N ASN A 106 -21.97 -3.79 9.02
CA ASN A 106 -20.87 -3.14 8.32
C ASN A 106 -20.68 -3.77 6.93
N ARG A 107 -20.76 -5.09 6.82
CA ARG A 107 -20.60 -5.80 5.52
C ARG A 107 -21.74 -5.47 4.56
N ASP A 108 -22.97 -5.43 5.07
CA ASP A 108 -24.15 -5.02 4.30
C ASP A 108 -23.99 -3.60 3.75
N MET A 109 -23.58 -2.65 4.60
CA MET A 109 -23.34 -1.27 4.18
C MET A 109 -22.15 -1.14 3.23
N MET A 110 -21.06 -1.88 3.47
CA MET A 110 -19.90 -1.93 2.59
C MET A 110 -20.28 -2.40 1.20
N TYR A 111 -21.11 -3.44 1.10
CA TYR A 111 -21.58 -3.95 -0.19
C TYR A 111 -22.54 -2.98 -0.87
N LEU A 112 -23.47 -2.37 -0.12
CA LEU A 112 -24.38 -1.36 -0.66
C LEU A 112 -23.64 -0.16 -1.24
N ASP A 113 -22.68 0.41 -0.50
CA ASP A 113 -21.84 1.50 -1.02
C ASP A 113 -21.05 1.04 -2.24
N TRP A 114 -20.53 -0.19 -2.24
CA TRP A 114 -19.79 -0.73 -3.37
C TRP A 114 -20.63 -0.79 -4.65
N ILE A 115 -21.81 -1.41 -4.61
CA ILE A 115 -22.64 -1.62 -5.80
C ILE A 115 -23.30 -0.32 -6.31
N THR A 116 -23.47 0.69 -5.45
CA THR A 116 -24.12 1.96 -5.81
C THR A 116 -23.15 3.09 -6.14
N MET A 117 -21.93 3.07 -5.58
CA MET A 117 -20.98 4.20 -5.69
C MET A 117 -19.73 3.87 -6.51
N VAL A 118 -19.27 2.62 -6.53
CA VAL A 118 -18.01 2.25 -7.17
C VAL A 118 -18.20 1.95 -8.65
N ARG A 119 -17.57 2.74 -9.52
CA ARG A 119 -17.64 2.54 -10.97
C ARG A 119 -16.52 1.62 -11.43
N ILE A 120 -16.73 0.31 -11.32
CA ILE A 120 -15.70 -0.71 -11.59
C ILE A 120 -14.98 -0.57 -12.93
N ARG A 121 -15.68 -0.17 -14.01
CA ARG A 121 -15.04 0.02 -15.32
C ARG A 121 -14.06 1.18 -15.30
N LYS A 122 -14.39 2.25 -14.57
CA LYS A 122 -13.53 3.42 -14.38
C LYS A 122 -12.36 3.10 -13.47
N VAL A 123 -12.59 2.35 -12.39
CA VAL A 123 -11.54 1.83 -11.51
C VAL A 123 -10.51 1.01 -12.30
N ALA A 124 -10.97 0.15 -13.22
CA ALA A 124 -10.08 -0.68 -14.04
C ALA A 124 -9.17 0.14 -14.97
N GLU A 125 -9.54 1.35 -15.39
CA GLU A 125 -8.66 2.22 -16.19
C GLU A 125 -7.39 2.65 -15.43
N SER A 126 -7.32 2.41 -14.11
CA SER A 126 -6.12 2.70 -13.31
C SER A 126 -5.04 1.62 -13.37
N VAL A 127 -5.32 0.46 -13.97
CA VAL A 127 -4.37 -0.67 -14.13
C VAL A 127 -3.95 -0.83 -15.60
N PRO A 128 -2.89 -1.61 -15.92
CA PRO A 128 -2.48 -1.81 -17.30
C PRO A 128 -3.61 -2.34 -18.18
N THR A 129 -3.69 -1.86 -19.43
CA THR A 129 -4.80 -2.16 -20.36
C THR A 129 -5.09 -3.66 -20.50
N ARG A 130 -4.04 -4.49 -20.51
CA ARG A 130 -4.15 -5.94 -20.58
C ARG A 130 -4.98 -6.55 -19.43
N ALA A 131 -4.97 -5.93 -18.25
CA ALA A 131 -5.64 -6.43 -17.05
C ALA A 131 -7.02 -5.81 -16.80
N MET A 132 -7.45 -4.82 -17.59
CA MET A 132 -8.68 -4.07 -17.31
C MET A 132 -9.92 -4.97 -17.27
N ASP A 133 -10.12 -5.78 -18.31
CA ASP A 133 -11.29 -6.67 -18.38
C ASP A 133 -11.24 -7.77 -17.31
N ASP A 134 -10.05 -8.31 -17.04
CA ASP A 134 -9.83 -9.31 -16.00
C ASP A 134 -10.12 -8.76 -14.59
N VAL A 135 -9.75 -7.50 -14.31
CA VAL A 135 -10.08 -6.82 -13.04
C VAL A 135 -11.58 -6.57 -12.92
N VAL A 136 -12.25 -6.12 -13.99
CA VAL A 136 -13.71 -5.93 -13.99
C VAL A 136 -14.41 -7.25 -13.69
N ASN A 137 -14.04 -8.31 -14.41
CA ASN A 137 -14.62 -9.65 -14.22
C ASN A 137 -14.33 -10.18 -12.81
N LEU A 138 -13.11 -10.01 -12.30
CA LEU A 138 -12.75 -10.43 -10.94
C LEU A 138 -13.63 -9.73 -9.90
N LEU A 139 -13.71 -8.40 -9.94
CA LEU A 139 -14.45 -7.62 -8.95
C LEU A 139 -15.96 -7.88 -9.00
N LEU A 140 -16.53 -8.08 -10.19
CA LEU A 140 -17.94 -8.42 -10.37
C LEU A 140 -18.33 -9.75 -9.70
N ASN A 141 -17.43 -10.73 -9.74
CA ASN A 141 -17.73 -12.09 -9.28
C ASN A 141 -17.30 -12.35 -7.83
N GLU A 142 -16.31 -11.64 -7.30
CA GLU A 142 -15.70 -12.01 -6.01
C GLU A 142 -16.18 -11.13 -4.84
N ILE A 143 -16.52 -9.86 -5.09
CA ILE A 143 -16.71 -8.90 -3.98
C ILE A 143 -17.90 -9.23 -3.08
N ARG A 144 -18.98 -9.77 -3.66
CA ARG A 144 -20.16 -10.17 -2.89
C ARG A 144 -19.82 -11.31 -1.95
N ASP A 145 -19.10 -12.32 -2.42
CA ASP A 145 -18.71 -13.50 -1.62
C ASP A 145 -17.64 -13.16 -0.57
N LEU A 146 -16.74 -12.23 -0.88
CA LEU A 146 -15.74 -11.74 0.05
C LEU A 146 -16.38 -11.02 1.25
N LEU A 147 -17.37 -10.17 0.98
CA LEU A 147 -18.12 -9.45 2.01
C LEU A 147 -19.23 -10.29 2.64
N ASP A 148 -19.81 -11.27 1.94
CA ASP A 148 -20.89 -12.11 2.46
C ASP A 148 -21.99 -11.30 3.19
N PRO A 149 -22.59 -10.33 2.49
CA PRO A 149 -23.62 -9.50 3.07
C PRO A 149 -24.91 -10.33 3.23
N GLN A 150 -25.62 -10.10 4.33
CA GLN A 150 -26.81 -10.85 4.73
C GLN A 150 -28.09 -10.09 4.36
N ASN A 151 -28.13 -8.77 4.56
CA ASN A 151 -29.36 -7.97 4.46
C ASN A 151 -29.28 -6.89 3.38
N VAL A 152 -29.10 -7.30 2.12
CA VAL A 152 -29.07 -6.37 0.97
C VAL A 152 -30.45 -6.39 0.30
N PRO A 153 -31.17 -5.25 0.23
CA PRO A 153 -32.44 -5.18 -0.47
C PRO A 153 -32.27 -5.53 -1.95
N TRP A 154 -33.02 -6.54 -2.40
CA TRP A 154 -32.93 -7.03 -3.77
C TRP A 154 -33.33 -5.97 -4.79
N GLU A 155 -34.26 -5.08 -4.43
CA GLU A 155 -34.75 -3.98 -5.28
C GLU A 155 -33.62 -3.00 -5.63
N ILE A 156 -32.59 -2.90 -4.80
CA ILE A 156 -31.40 -2.10 -5.06
C ILE A 156 -30.43 -2.91 -5.90
N GLU A 157 -30.14 -4.14 -5.47
CA GLU A 157 -29.12 -4.99 -6.11
C GLU A 157 -29.46 -5.33 -7.57
N CYS A 158 -30.74 -5.58 -7.88
CA CYS A 158 -31.20 -5.90 -9.23
C CYS A 158 -31.10 -4.73 -10.22
N LEU A 159 -30.88 -3.51 -9.72
CA LEU A 159 -30.66 -2.31 -10.56
C LEU A 159 -29.17 -2.11 -10.89
N THR A 160 -28.30 -3.01 -10.43
CA THR A 160 -26.85 -2.93 -10.61
C THR A 160 -26.32 -4.08 -11.47
N LEU A 161 -25.09 -3.93 -11.96
CA LEU A 161 -24.38 -4.98 -12.69
C LEU A 161 -24.24 -6.29 -11.88
N TYR A 162 -24.26 -6.21 -10.55
CA TYR A 162 -24.14 -7.38 -9.67
C TYR A 162 -25.42 -8.21 -9.67
N GLY A 163 -26.58 -7.56 -9.72
CA GLY A 163 -27.87 -8.22 -9.89
C GLY A 163 -27.96 -9.01 -11.21
N ASP A 164 -27.46 -8.42 -12.30
CA ASP A 164 -27.39 -9.09 -13.60
C ASP A 164 -26.50 -10.35 -13.57
N VAL A 165 -25.34 -10.26 -12.92
CA VAL A 165 -24.41 -11.39 -12.75
C VAL A 165 -25.05 -12.51 -11.92
N LEU A 166 -25.73 -12.18 -10.83
CA LEU A 166 -26.45 -13.14 -9.99
C LEU A 166 -27.59 -13.85 -10.74
N LEU A 167 -28.33 -13.12 -11.58
CA LEU A 167 -29.39 -13.71 -12.39
C LEU A 167 -28.84 -14.68 -13.44
N ARG A 168 -27.70 -14.33 -14.07
CA ARG A 168 -27.03 -15.19 -15.06
C ARG A 168 -26.43 -16.45 -14.48
N ASN A 169 -25.84 -16.37 -13.30
CA ASN A 169 -25.24 -17.51 -12.62
C ASN A 169 -26.28 -18.41 -11.93
N GLY A 170 -27.57 -18.06 -12.04
CA GLY A 170 -28.63 -18.57 -11.20
C GLY A 170 -28.47 -18.01 -9.78
N ARG A 171 -29.56 -17.56 -9.16
CA ARG A 171 -29.58 -17.36 -7.71
C ARG A 171 -29.26 -18.72 -7.08
N SER A 172 -27.99 -18.99 -6.85
CA SER A 172 -27.56 -20.06 -5.98
C SER A 172 -28.01 -19.60 -4.61
N SER A 173 -29.25 -19.94 -4.28
CA SER A 173 -29.77 -19.92 -2.92
C SER A 173 -28.94 -20.92 -2.14
N ASN A 174 -27.73 -20.53 -1.74
CA ASN A 174 -27.14 -21.07 -0.53
C ASN A 174 -27.93 -20.45 0.62
N ASP A 175 -29.14 -20.99 0.79
CA ASP A 175 -29.98 -20.88 1.99
C ASP A 175 -29.40 -21.76 3.13
N SER A 176 -28.15 -22.20 2.98
CA SER A 176 -27.34 -22.67 4.09
C SER A 176 -26.84 -21.44 4.84
N ALA A 177 -27.69 -20.91 5.70
CA ALA A 177 -27.26 -20.12 6.85
C ALA A 177 -26.22 -20.95 7.63
N SER A 178 -24.94 -20.82 7.27
CA SER A 178 -23.86 -21.18 8.17
C SER A 178 -23.80 -20.06 9.20
N ASP A 179 -24.57 -20.24 10.26
CA ASP A 179 -24.75 -19.36 11.42
C ASP A 179 -23.45 -19.15 12.25
N ASP A 180 -22.29 -19.35 11.62
CA ASP A 180 -20.99 -19.37 12.30
C ASP A 180 -19.87 -18.80 11.42
N THR A 181 -20.18 -17.76 10.62
CA THR A 181 -19.15 -16.98 9.93
C THR A 181 -18.41 -16.10 10.94
N SER A 182 -17.50 -16.72 11.71
CA SER A 182 -16.57 -16.01 12.58
C SER A 182 -15.76 -14.98 11.77
N ALA A 183 -15.34 -13.89 12.40
CA ALA A 183 -14.48 -12.87 11.78
C ALA A 183 -13.22 -13.47 11.13
N GLN A 184 -12.73 -14.56 11.73
CA GLN A 184 -11.57 -15.31 11.26
C GLN A 184 -11.85 -16.00 9.92
N ASN A 185 -13.04 -16.60 9.78
CA ASN A 185 -13.50 -17.16 8.50
C ASN A 185 -13.57 -16.08 7.40
N VAL A 186 -13.97 -14.85 7.74
CA VAL A 186 -14.01 -13.74 6.77
C VAL A 186 -12.61 -13.37 6.30
N LEU A 187 -11.67 -13.11 7.20
CA LEU A 187 -10.29 -12.75 6.81
C LEU A 187 -9.61 -13.88 6.02
N ASP A 188 -9.86 -15.14 6.37
CA ASP A 188 -9.31 -16.28 5.65
C ASP A 188 -9.79 -16.30 4.18
N ARG A 189 -11.06 -15.98 3.89
CA ARG A 189 -11.55 -15.83 2.50
C ARG A 189 -10.78 -14.77 1.74
N TRP A 190 -10.55 -13.61 2.34
CA TRP A 190 -9.77 -12.53 1.73
C TRP A 190 -8.31 -12.97 1.48
N VAL A 191 -7.67 -13.68 2.41
CA VAL A 191 -6.31 -14.19 2.19
C VAL A 191 -6.25 -15.23 1.08
N ILE A 192 -7.24 -16.13 0.99
CA ILE A 192 -7.36 -17.09 -0.11
C ILE A 192 -7.51 -16.35 -1.45
N PHE A 193 -8.37 -15.33 -1.50
CA PHE A 193 -8.54 -14.48 -2.66
C PHE A 193 -7.22 -13.80 -3.07
N LEU A 194 -6.53 -13.13 -2.14
CA LEU A 194 -5.27 -12.43 -2.41
C LEU A 194 -4.18 -13.38 -2.92
N ARG A 195 -4.09 -14.60 -2.37
CA ARG A 195 -3.17 -15.64 -2.86
C ARG A 195 -3.50 -16.08 -4.28
N SER A 196 -4.80 -16.18 -4.60
CA SER A 196 -5.27 -16.61 -5.93
C SER A 196 -4.93 -15.61 -7.04
N LEU A 197 -4.71 -14.33 -6.73
CA LEU A 197 -4.42 -13.29 -7.72
C LEU A 197 -3.23 -13.64 -8.62
N THR A 198 -2.16 -14.21 -8.06
CA THR A 198 -0.98 -14.61 -8.85
C THR A 198 -1.30 -15.68 -9.91
N THR A 199 -2.27 -16.56 -9.65
CA THR A 199 -2.72 -17.57 -10.61
C THR A 199 -3.74 -17.02 -11.62
N ARG A 200 -4.54 -16.03 -11.22
CA ARG A 200 -5.54 -15.38 -12.07
C ARG A 200 -4.93 -14.37 -13.04
N PHE A 201 -3.78 -13.80 -12.68
CA PHE A 201 -3.01 -12.86 -13.49
C PHE A 201 -1.62 -13.43 -13.83
N PRO A 202 -1.53 -14.54 -14.60
CA PRO A 202 -0.27 -15.26 -14.83
C PRO A 202 0.76 -14.45 -15.64
N TYR A 203 0.33 -13.36 -16.26
CA TYR A 203 1.18 -12.44 -17.01
C TYR A 203 1.73 -11.28 -16.18
N ALA A 204 1.31 -11.13 -14.93
CA ALA A 204 1.74 -10.07 -14.02
C ALA A 204 2.82 -10.59 -13.07
N THR A 205 3.84 -9.78 -12.81
CA THR A 205 4.81 -10.11 -11.76
C THR A 205 4.17 -9.93 -10.37
N PRO A 206 4.71 -10.55 -9.30
CA PRO A 206 4.20 -10.31 -7.94
C PRO A 206 4.19 -8.82 -7.56
N ALA A 207 5.17 -8.05 -8.03
CA ALA A 207 5.21 -6.60 -7.83
C ALA A 207 4.07 -5.87 -8.56
N ASP A 208 3.75 -6.27 -9.79
CA ASP A 208 2.61 -5.72 -10.53
C ASP A 208 1.28 -6.01 -9.82
N VAL A 209 1.13 -7.22 -9.24
CA VAL A 209 -0.06 -7.59 -8.47
C VAL A 209 -0.22 -6.71 -7.22
N VAL A 210 0.84 -6.53 -6.43
CA VAL A 210 0.83 -5.65 -5.26
C VAL A 210 0.43 -4.23 -5.65
N TRP A 211 1.08 -3.69 -6.69
CA TRP A 211 0.79 -2.34 -7.18
C TRP A 211 -0.65 -2.20 -7.67
N CYS A 212 -1.16 -3.17 -8.44
CA CYS A 212 -2.53 -3.14 -8.95
C CYS A 212 -3.57 -3.19 -7.82
N VAL A 213 -3.37 -4.06 -6.81
CA VAL A 213 -4.28 -4.14 -5.65
C VAL A 213 -4.34 -2.81 -4.91
N GLN A 214 -3.20 -2.21 -4.61
CA GLN A 214 -3.13 -0.90 -3.95
C GLN A 214 -3.78 0.19 -4.80
N ARG A 215 -3.52 0.19 -6.12
CA ARG A 215 -4.06 1.17 -7.06
C ARG A 215 -5.58 1.09 -7.17
N VAL A 216 -6.12 -0.11 -7.32
CA VAL A 216 -7.57 -0.39 -7.35
C VAL A 216 -8.19 0.02 -6.04
N GLY A 217 -7.62 -0.37 -4.90
CA GLY A 217 -8.09 0.04 -3.58
C GLY A 217 -8.16 1.56 -3.41
N THR A 218 -7.14 2.29 -3.88
CA THR A 218 -7.14 3.76 -3.86
C THR A 218 -8.24 4.38 -4.74
N GLU A 219 -8.51 3.84 -5.94
CA GLU A 219 -9.60 4.32 -6.78
C GLU A 219 -10.97 4.06 -6.16
N VAL A 220 -11.19 2.86 -5.60
CA VAL A 220 -12.41 2.52 -4.87
C VAL A 220 -12.64 3.48 -3.71
N MET A 221 -11.62 3.71 -2.87
CA MET A 221 -11.73 4.65 -1.76
C MET A 221 -12.10 6.06 -2.24
N ARG A 222 -11.54 6.50 -3.37
CA ARG A 222 -11.86 7.81 -3.94
C ARG A 222 -13.34 7.91 -4.38
N ASP A 223 -13.86 6.91 -5.08
CA ASP A 223 -15.26 6.87 -5.49
C ASP A 223 -16.18 6.94 -4.26
N ILE A 224 -15.90 6.14 -3.22
CA ILE A 224 -16.66 6.13 -1.96
C ILE A 224 -16.58 7.48 -1.25
N THR A 225 -15.42 8.14 -1.21
CA THR A 225 -15.27 9.47 -0.61
C THR A 225 -16.09 10.52 -1.36
N ILE A 226 -16.01 10.54 -2.69
CA ILE A 226 -16.74 11.51 -3.52
C ILE A 226 -18.25 11.34 -3.35
N ALA A 227 -18.71 10.09 -3.26
CA ALA A 227 -20.12 9.75 -3.05
C ALA A 227 -20.57 9.85 -1.58
N GLN A 228 -19.67 10.20 -0.65
CA GLN A 228 -19.93 10.28 0.80
C GLN A 228 -20.49 8.96 1.38
N GLY A 229 -19.88 7.83 1.03
CA GLY A 229 -20.31 6.50 1.47
C GLY A 229 -20.27 6.32 2.98
N LYS A 230 -21.32 5.71 3.53
CA LYS A 230 -21.52 5.53 4.98
C LYS A 230 -20.53 4.52 5.58
N SER A 231 -20.05 3.59 4.77
CA SER A 231 -19.08 2.56 5.15
C SER A 231 -17.62 2.96 4.88
N PHE A 232 -17.33 4.23 4.58
CA PHE A 232 -15.97 4.72 4.30
C PHE A 232 -14.94 4.23 5.33
N GLY A 233 -15.25 4.32 6.63
CA GLY A 233 -14.35 3.88 7.69
C GLY A 233 -14.04 2.38 7.64
N SER A 234 -15.06 1.54 7.40
CA SER A 234 -14.91 0.09 7.29
C SER A 234 -14.09 -0.30 6.06
N TRP A 235 -14.32 0.36 4.91
CA TRP A 235 -13.52 0.18 3.70
C TRP A 235 -12.07 0.63 3.88
N TRP A 236 -11.84 1.78 4.51
CA TRP A 236 -10.49 2.29 4.75
C TRP A 236 -9.66 1.32 5.59
N VAL A 237 -10.21 0.87 6.72
CA VAL A 237 -9.52 -0.10 7.60
C VAL A 237 -9.25 -1.41 6.87
N THR A 238 -10.24 -1.92 6.13
CA THR A 238 -10.11 -3.15 5.34
C THR A 238 -9.03 -3.00 4.26
N LYS A 239 -8.99 -1.87 3.56
CA LYS A 239 -7.98 -1.54 2.55
C LYS A 239 -6.58 -1.48 3.15
N CYS A 240 -6.40 -0.82 4.29
CA CYS A 240 -5.10 -0.78 4.97
C CYS A 240 -4.57 -2.17 5.29
N TRP A 241 -5.44 -3.08 5.74
CA TRP A 241 -5.06 -4.47 5.97
C TRP A 241 -4.73 -5.22 4.67
N ILE A 242 -5.55 -5.08 3.63
CA ILE A 242 -5.32 -5.70 2.32
C ILE A 242 -3.96 -5.29 1.75
N ASP A 243 -3.60 -4.01 1.84
CA ASP A 243 -2.33 -3.47 1.35
C ASP A 243 -1.13 -4.09 2.07
N GLU A 244 -1.18 -4.18 3.40
CA GLU A 244 -0.11 -4.81 4.19
C GLU A 244 -0.05 -6.32 3.87
N MET A 245 -1.20 -6.99 3.77
CA MET A 245 -1.29 -8.41 3.51
C MET A 245 -0.74 -8.79 2.13
N ILE A 246 -1.15 -8.11 1.05
CA ILE A 246 -0.66 -8.43 -0.29
C ILE A 246 0.85 -8.18 -0.41
N SER A 247 1.33 -7.10 0.21
CA SER A 247 2.75 -6.76 0.24
C SER A 247 3.55 -7.79 1.05
N PHE A 248 2.99 -8.32 2.14
CA PHE A 248 3.58 -9.39 2.92
C PHE A 248 3.63 -10.71 2.16
N LEU A 249 2.53 -11.12 1.50
CA LEU A 249 2.48 -12.35 0.72
C LEU A 249 3.53 -12.36 -0.41
N ALA A 250 3.70 -11.23 -1.10
CA ALA A 250 4.69 -11.09 -2.17
C ALA A 250 6.13 -11.17 -1.64
N GLU A 251 6.47 -10.43 -0.58
CA GLU A 251 7.83 -10.43 -0.03
C GLU A 251 8.18 -11.73 0.68
N GLN A 252 7.24 -12.32 1.43
CA GLN A 252 7.44 -13.62 2.06
C GLN A 252 7.70 -14.70 0.99
N GLY A 253 6.92 -14.71 -0.09
CA GLY A 253 7.11 -15.65 -1.20
C GLY A 253 8.50 -15.52 -1.83
N GLY A 254 8.96 -14.30 -2.09
CA GLY A 254 10.30 -14.04 -2.62
C GLY A 254 11.41 -14.43 -1.64
N PHE A 255 11.25 -14.12 -0.36
CA PHE A 255 12.25 -14.45 0.67
C PHE A 255 12.41 -15.94 0.92
N ILE A 256 11.32 -16.70 0.89
CA ILE A 256 11.34 -18.17 1.05
C ILE A 256 12.07 -18.87 -0.11
N GLN A 257 12.10 -18.26 -1.29
CA GLN A 257 12.80 -18.79 -2.47
C GLN A 257 14.24 -18.31 -2.60
N SER A 258 14.61 -17.23 -1.90
CA SER A 258 15.94 -16.64 -1.99
C SER A 258 17.01 -17.51 -1.33
N ARG A 259 18.23 -17.46 -1.89
CA ARG A 259 19.45 -18.05 -1.30
C ARG A 259 20.58 -17.03 -1.12
N SER A 260 20.40 -15.81 -1.61
CA SER A 260 21.38 -14.73 -1.49
C SER A 260 20.68 -13.38 -1.51
N SER A 261 21.28 -12.41 -0.83
CA SER A 261 20.86 -11.01 -0.84
C SER A 261 21.23 -10.28 -2.13
N ALA A 262 22.09 -10.87 -2.98
CA ALA A 262 22.44 -10.29 -4.26
C ALA A 262 21.19 -10.20 -5.16
N PRO A 263 20.92 -9.04 -5.80
CA PRO A 263 19.81 -8.93 -6.73
C PRO A 263 20.00 -9.97 -7.83
N ALA A 264 18.99 -10.82 -8.05
CA ALA A 264 18.99 -11.72 -9.18
C ALA A 264 19.26 -10.89 -10.44
N ALA A 265 20.36 -11.20 -11.14
CA ALA A 265 20.69 -10.51 -12.38
C ALA A 265 19.45 -10.57 -13.28
N ARG A 266 18.89 -9.40 -13.62
CA ARG A 266 17.79 -9.33 -14.57
C ARG A 266 18.31 -9.95 -15.86
N ASP A 267 17.80 -11.13 -16.22
CA ASP A 267 17.95 -11.67 -17.56
C ASP A 267 17.26 -10.69 -18.51
N LEU A 268 18.05 -9.74 -19.01
CA LEU A 268 17.68 -8.96 -20.18
C LEU A 268 17.43 -9.97 -21.30
N PRO A 269 16.26 -9.99 -21.93
CA PRO A 269 16.07 -10.80 -23.11
C PRO A 269 17.11 -10.35 -24.14
N LYS A 270 18.05 -11.25 -24.47
CA LYS A 270 18.96 -11.08 -25.59
C LYS A 270 18.10 -10.88 -26.82
N SER A 271 17.93 -9.64 -27.25
CA SER A 271 17.40 -9.33 -28.57
C SER A 271 18.32 -10.01 -29.57
N SER A 272 17.84 -11.11 -30.14
CA SER A 272 18.46 -11.78 -31.27
C SER A 272 18.36 -10.85 -32.48
N VAL A 273 19.33 -9.96 -32.63
CA VAL A 273 19.53 -9.25 -33.89
C VAL A 273 20.00 -10.30 -34.90
N VAL A 274 19.08 -10.73 -35.74
CA VAL A 274 19.38 -11.50 -36.95
C VAL A 274 20.26 -10.61 -37.83
N ALA A 275 21.54 -10.97 -37.91
CA ALA A 275 22.48 -10.37 -38.83
C ALA A 275 22.17 -10.85 -40.25
N ASN A 276 21.47 -10.04 -41.04
CA ASN A 276 21.50 -10.15 -42.50
C ASN A 276 22.58 -9.20 -43.02
N GLN A 277 23.72 -9.79 -43.41
CA GLN A 277 24.63 -9.18 -44.35
C GLN A 277 24.00 -9.29 -45.74
N ASP A 278 23.80 -8.16 -46.41
CA ASP A 278 24.18 -8.03 -47.82
C ASP A 278 24.30 -6.58 -48.25
N ALA A 279 25.26 -6.36 -49.15
CA ALA A 279 25.92 -5.11 -49.45
C ALA A 279 25.24 -4.27 -50.54
N SER A 280 25.26 -2.93 -50.41
CA SER A 280 25.72 -2.03 -51.48
C SER A 280 25.79 -0.53 -51.08
N ARG A 281 27.02 -0.02 -51.01
CA ARG A 281 27.56 1.24 -51.60
C ARG A 281 26.83 2.58 -51.43
N GLN A 282 27.50 3.52 -50.74
CA GLN A 282 27.95 4.88 -51.15
C GLN A 282 28.02 5.80 -49.91
N SER A 283 29.19 6.08 -49.33
CA SER A 283 30.18 7.13 -49.67
C SER A 283 29.72 8.59 -49.45
N SER A 284 30.08 9.16 -48.29
CA SER A 284 30.71 10.51 -48.14
C SER A 284 30.84 10.82 -46.64
N ARG A 285 32.00 10.68 -46.01
CA ARG A 285 33.17 11.60 -45.97
C ARG A 285 33.11 12.63 -44.82
N LEU A 286 34.12 12.49 -43.94
CA LEU A 286 34.79 13.53 -43.13
C LEU A 286 34.01 14.06 -41.90
N SER A 287 34.59 14.41 -40.76
CA SER A 287 35.96 14.39 -40.19
C SER A 287 35.78 14.89 -38.74
N SER A 288 36.24 14.17 -37.72
CA SER A 288 37.39 14.53 -36.86
C SER A 288 37.53 16.02 -36.50
N GLY A 289 37.52 16.31 -35.20
CA GLY A 289 37.91 17.61 -34.65
C GLY A 289 37.46 17.82 -33.21
N SER A 290 38.27 17.36 -32.27
CA SER A 290 38.32 17.79 -30.87
C SER A 290 38.67 19.28 -30.76
N ASP A 291 38.12 19.98 -29.77
CA ASP A 291 38.90 20.71 -28.75
C ASP A 291 38.01 21.43 -27.73
N GLU A 292 38.48 21.39 -26.48
CA GLU A 292 38.01 22.14 -25.33
C GLU A 292 38.33 23.65 -25.48
N LEU A 293 37.57 24.53 -24.80
CA LEU A 293 38.05 25.59 -23.90
C LEU A 293 36.98 26.67 -23.63
N ASN A 294 36.57 26.71 -22.35
CA ASN A 294 36.65 27.87 -21.43
C ASN A 294 35.91 29.21 -21.73
N VAL A 295 34.89 29.46 -20.88
CA VAL A 295 34.70 30.67 -20.02
C VAL A 295 34.19 32.00 -20.61
N SER A 296 32.91 32.24 -20.28
CA SER A 296 32.33 33.44 -19.62
C SER A 296 32.24 34.80 -20.34
N LYS A 297 31.00 35.28 -20.56
CA LYS A 297 30.37 36.36 -19.75
C LYS A 297 29.00 36.81 -20.33
N ALA A 298 28.21 37.39 -19.42
CA ALA A 298 27.13 38.37 -19.62
C ALA A 298 25.68 37.86 -19.77
N SER A 299 25.08 37.57 -18.62
CA SER A 299 23.84 38.18 -18.08
C SER A 299 22.86 38.90 -19.01
N GLN A 300 21.60 38.45 -19.02
CA GLN A 300 20.41 39.30 -18.87
C GLN A 300 19.23 38.52 -18.21
N PRO A 301 18.36 39.19 -17.44
CA PRO A 301 17.56 38.59 -16.37
C PRO A 301 16.11 38.25 -16.76
N GLN A 302 15.54 37.21 -16.14
CA GLN A 302 14.08 36.99 -16.10
C GLN A 302 13.51 37.56 -14.78
N PRO A 303 12.44 38.36 -14.83
CA PRO A 303 11.73 38.83 -13.64
C PRO A 303 10.65 37.83 -13.23
N ASP A 304 10.63 37.45 -11.95
CA ASP A 304 9.56 36.82 -11.15
C ASP A 304 10.01 35.57 -10.38
N ARG A 305 10.87 35.79 -9.39
CA ARG A 305 11.00 34.86 -8.27
C ARG A 305 11.05 35.61 -6.95
N ALA A 306 10.06 35.38 -6.11
CA ALA A 306 10.00 35.90 -4.74
C ALA A 306 11.18 35.36 -3.90
N PRO A 307 11.81 36.19 -3.05
CA PRO A 307 12.94 35.77 -2.22
C PRO A 307 12.48 35.00 -0.97
N PHE A 308 13.12 33.86 -0.72
CA PHE A 308 13.04 33.16 0.57
C PHE A 308 13.89 33.90 1.62
N PRO A 309 13.46 34.02 2.89
CA PRO A 309 14.25 34.68 3.93
C PRO A 309 15.49 33.86 4.31
N ASN A 310 16.66 34.52 4.32
CA ASN A 310 17.90 33.95 4.84
C ASN A 310 17.90 33.90 6.37
N GLN A 311 18.45 32.80 6.89
CA GLN A 311 18.73 32.55 8.30
C GLN A 311 19.78 33.55 8.85
N LEU A 312 19.53 34.04 10.07
CA LEU A 312 20.50 34.78 10.90
C LEU A 312 21.13 33.81 11.92
N ASP A 313 22.44 33.97 12.13
CA ASP A 313 23.29 33.20 13.05
C ASP A 313 22.99 33.45 14.55
N PRO A 314 23.43 32.55 15.47
CA PRO A 314 22.90 32.41 16.81
C PRO A 314 23.71 33.17 17.88
N ALA A 315 23.01 33.86 18.78
CA ALA A 315 23.56 34.23 20.09
C ALA A 315 22.44 34.36 21.13
N GLN A 316 22.63 33.66 22.27
CA GLN A 316 21.97 33.78 23.59
C GLN A 316 20.76 32.85 23.91
N GLN A 317 21.11 31.64 24.37
CA GLN A 317 20.73 30.96 25.64
C GLN A 317 19.28 31.00 26.16
N ASP A 318 18.59 29.85 26.04
CA ASP A 318 17.96 28.94 27.06
C ASP A 318 17.20 29.48 28.30
N PRO A 319 16.26 28.71 28.94
CA PRO A 319 15.95 27.26 28.77
C PRO A 319 14.44 26.87 28.76
N LEU A 320 14.18 25.57 28.57
CA LEU A 320 12.95 24.81 28.93
C LEU A 320 11.67 25.09 28.11
N HIS A 321 11.29 24.16 27.22
CA HIS A 321 10.00 23.47 27.36
C HIS A 321 9.86 22.25 26.43
N ASP A 322 9.36 21.18 27.04
CA ASP A 322 8.80 19.96 26.47
C ASP A 322 7.46 20.29 25.79
N ASP A 323 7.27 19.88 24.54
CA ASP A 323 5.99 20.05 23.83
C ASP A 323 5.65 18.83 22.96
N SER A 324 5.37 17.72 23.63
CA SER A 324 4.59 16.61 23.07
C SER A 324 3.14 16.73 23.55
N ALA A 325 2.30 17.48 22.84
CA ALA A 325 0.85 17.48 23.06
C ALA A 325 0.05 17.78 21.79
N ILE A 326 -0.10 16.79 20.90
CA ILE A 326 -1.23 16.76 19.95
C ILE A 326 -2.47 16.34 20.75
N GLY A 327 -3.19 17.33 21.27
CA GLY A 327 -4.50 17.17 21.91
C GLY A 327 -5.59 16.98 20.86
N ILE A 328 -6.30 15.87 20.96
CA ILE A 328 -7.52 15.54 20.22
C ILE A 328 -8.60 16.58 20.58
N ARG A 329 -9.08 17.36 19.59
CA ARG A 329 -10.22 18.27 19.76
C ARG A 329 -11.55 17.52 19.62
N THR A 330 -12.40 17.64 20.64
CA THR A 330 -13.81 17.23 20.67
C THR A 330 -14.72 18.30 20.05
N PRO A 331 -15.95 17.96 19.60
CA PRO A 331 -16.71 18.77 18.65
C PRO A 331 -17.71 19.69 19.37
N GLU A 332 -17.29 20.87 19.85
CA GLU A 332 -18.23 21.83 20.47
C GLU A 332 -17.84 23.32 20.24
N GLU A 333 -16.98 23.67 19.29
CA GLU A 333 -16.64 25.10 19.04
C GLU A 333 -17.24 25.64 17.75
N GLU A 334 -18.25 26.51 17.93
CA GLU A 334 -18.92 27.36 16.95
C GLU A 334 -17.94 28.15 16.07
N PHE A 335 -18.19 28.13 14.75
CA PHE A 335 -17.52 29.02 13.80
C PHE A 335 -18.25 30.38 13.74
N PRO A 336 -17.58 31.51 13.99
CA PRO A 336 -18.11 32.81 13.61
C PRO A 336 -17.85 33.04 12.12
N MET A 337 -18.83 32.70 11.29
CA MET A 337 -18.93 33.16 9.90
C MET A 337 -19.49 34.58 9.89
N ASP A 338 -18.62 35.58 9.93
CA ASP A 338 -18.98 36.95 9.55
C ASP A 338 -17.76 37.63 8.92
N LYS A 339 -17.50 37.33 7.64
CA LYS A 339 -16.58 38.15 6.83
C LYS A 339 -16.65 37.94 5.32
N PHE A 340 -17.83 37.68 4.75
CA PHE A 340 -18.01 37.78 3.30
C PHE A 340 -19.44 38.22 2.95
N GLU A 341 -19.77 39.49 3.17
CA GLU A 341 -20.93 40.12 2.54
C GLU A 341 -20.52 40.74 1.20
N PHE A 342 -21.19 40.28 0.13
CA PHE A 342 -21.18 40.87 -1.19
C PHE A 342 -22.19 42.02 -1.22
N GLN A 343 -21.75 43.24 -1.53
CA GLN A 343 -22.63 44.36 -1.83
C GLN A 343 -23.32 44.12 -3.19
N GLN A 344 -24.66 44.10 -3.19
CA GLN A 344 -25.44 44.43 -4.37
C GLN A 344 -26.66 45.29 -4.00
N ASP A 345 -26.81 46.35 -4.79
CA ASP A 345 -27.57 47.57 -4.56
C ASP A 345 -29.06 47.45 -4.95
N ARG A 346 -29.88 48.30 -4.31
CA ARG A 346 -31.24 48.80 -4.67
C ARG A 346 -32.52 48.02 -4.33
N GLY A 347 -33.41 48.75 -3.63
CA GLY A 347 -34.87 48.59 -3.68
C GLY A 347 -35.57 49.06 -2.41
N GLN A 348 -35.50 50.36 -2.05
CA GLN A 348 -36.65 51.27 -2.00
C GLN A 348 -37.92 50.77 -1.28
N ASP A 349 -38.14 51.42 -0.13
CA ASP A 349 -39.38 51.63 0.62
C ASP A 349 -40.70 51.28 -0.08
N LEU A 350 -41.52 50.47 0.60
CA LEU A 350 -42.97 50.56 0.53
C LEU A 350 -43.60 50.04 1.82
N GLN A 351 -43.80 50.97 2.74
CA GLN A 351 -44.63 50.87 3.93
C GLN A 351 -46.09 50.94 3.48
N LEU A 352 -46.85 49.87 3.67
CA LEU A 352 -48.31 49.86 3.60
C LEU A 352 -48.85 49.38 4.94
N GLY A 353 -49.39 50.34 5.69
CA GLY A 353 -50.12 50.09 6.91
C GLY A 353 -51.46 49.39 6.64
N LEU A 354 -51.82 48.52 7.58
CA LEU A 354 -53.19 48.08 7.80
C LEU A 354 -53.42 48.10 9.31
N ASP A 355 -54.01 49.20 9.76
CA ASP A 355 -54.83 49.24 10.97
C ASP A 355 -56.01 48.28 10.79
N GLN A 356 -56.26 47.43 11.80
CA GLN A 356 -57.60 47.30 12.39
C GLN A 356 -57.57 46.47 13.68
N SER A 357 -57.79 47.19 14.79
CA SER A 357 -58.68 46.85 15.91
C SER A 357 -58.59 45.45 16.55
N LEU A 358 -58.18 45.41 17.82
CA LEU A 358 -59.06 45.08 18.95
C LEU A 358 -58.33 45.21 20.30
N GLN A 359 -58.95 45.99 21.19
CA GLN A 359 -58.71 46.22 22.62
C GLN A 359 -57.66 47.26 23.04
#